data_AF-A0A448MWT2-F1
#
_entry.id   AF-A0A448MWT2-F1
#
_cell.length_a   1.000
_cell.length_b   1.000
_cell.length_c   1.000
_cell.angle_alpha   90.00
_cell.angle_beta   90.00
_cell.angle_gamma   90.00
#
_symmetry.space_group_name_H-M   'P 1'
#
loop_
_entity.id
_entity.type
_entity.pdbx_description
1 polymer ?
#
loop_
_entity_poly.entity_id
_entity_poly.type
_entity_poly.pdbx_seq_one_letter_code
_entity_poly.pdbx_strand_id
1 'polypeptide(L)'
;MSATKVAPEGAWVEIQQVVLTPGERAEGVPADTAATPLLQWVDGFLTAPAALGEEATIRTIIGRTHTGVLSRINPGYSHSFGETVDEILTIGTEYES
;
A
#
# COMPACT_ATOMS: atom_id res chain seq x y z
N MET A 1 -16.81 -11.44 14.96
CA MET A 1 -15.60 -10.58 14.90
C MET A 1 -14.46 -11.49 14.47
N SER A 2 -13.88 -11.26 13.30
CA SER A 2 -12.71 -12.05 12.86
C SER A 2 -11.51 -11.62 13.70
N ALA A 3 -10.74 -12.56 14.23
CA ALA A 3 -9.55 -12.23 15.00
C ALA A 3 -8.51 -11.55 14.09
N THR A 4 -8.02 -10.37 14.48
CA THR A 4 -6.94 -9.68 13.77
C THR A 4 -5.68 -10.55 13.80
N LYS A 5 -5.08 -10.80 12.63
CA LYS A 5 -3.87 -11.61 12.53
C LYS A 5 -2.67 -10.83 13.09
N VAL A 6 -1.95 -11.46 14.03
CA VAL A 6 -0.74 -10.92 14.66
C VAL A 6 0.51 -11.55 14.03
N ALA A 7 1.53 -10.75 13.76
CA ALA A 7 2.86 -11.19 13.35
C ALA A 7 3.87 -11.04 14.50
N PRO A 8 4.82 -11.97 14.66
CA PRO A 8 5.88 -11.86 15.67
C PRO A 8 6.96 -10.86 15.25
N GLU A 9 7.80 -10.46 16.21
CA GLU A 9 9.06 -9.79 15.92
C GLU A 9 9.90 -10.59 14.91
N GLY A 10 10.60 -9.88 14.02
CA GLY A 10 11.42 -10.49 12.96
C GLY A 10 10.62 -11.02 11.76
N ALA A 11 9.29 -10.92 11.76
CA ALA A 11 8.50 -11.27 10.58
C ALA A 11 8.73 -10.26 9.45
N TRP A 12 8.79 -10.76 8.20
CA TRP A 12 8.80 -9.92 7.00
C TRP A 12 7.40 -9.39 6.72
N VAL A 13 7.25 -8.08 6.65
CA VAL A 13 5.94 -7.41 6.55
C VAL A 13 6.03 -6.18 5.66
N GLU A 14 4.87 -5.69 5.23
CA GLU A 14 4.70 -4.38 4.59
C GLU A 14 4.03 -3.43 5.59
N ILE A 15 4.56 -2.22 5.74
CA ILE A 15 3.87 -1.11 6.41
C ILE A 15 3.45 -0.06 5.38
N GLN A 16 2.31 0.58 5.63
CA GLN A 16 1.83 1.73 4.87
C GLN A 16 1.91 3.00 5.71
N GLN A 17 2.34 4.11 5.12
CA GLN A 17 2.34 5.43 5.77
C GLN A 17 1.90 6.53 4.81
N VAL A 18 1.31 7.59 5.37
CA VAL A 18 1.06 8.84 4.67
C VAL A 18 2.34 9.68 4.74
N VAL A 19 2.94 9.94 3.59
CA VAL A 19 4.16 10.76 3.48
C VAL A 19 3.81 12.25 3.38
N LEU A 20 2.77 12.58 2.62
CA LEU A 20 2.24 13.94 2.47
C LEU A 20 0.72 13.89 2.49
N THR A 21 0.10 14.73 3.31
CA THR A 21 -1.34 14.92 3.34
C THR A 21 -1.79 15.84 2.19
N PRO A 22 -3.10 15.84 1.83
CA PRO A 22 -3.65 16.85 0.95
C PRO A 22 -3.39 18.26 1.53
N GLY A 23 -2.66 19.09 0.79
CA GLY A 23 -2.16 20.39 1.27
C GLY A 23 -0.64 20.46 1.42
N GLU A 24 0.04 19.32 1.58
CA GLU A 24 1.52 19.23 1.59
C GLU A 24 2.08 18.80 0.23
N ARG A 25 1.21 18.58 -0.76
CA ARG A 25 1.60 18.23 -2.14
C ARG A 25 2.25 19.44 -2.82
N ALA A 26 3.25 19.18 -3.67
CA ALA A 26 4.00 20.24 -4.34
C ALA A 26 3.11 21.13 -5.22
N GLU A 27 3.50 22.40 -5.35
CA GLU A 27 2.85 23.33 -6.27
C GLU A 27 2.98 22.81 -7.73
N GLY A 28 1.90 22.96 -8.49
CA GLY A 28 1.86 22.58 -9.92
C GLY A 28 1.44 21.14 -10.22
N VAL A 29 1.14 20.32 -9.21
CA VAL A 29 0.46 19.03 -9.48
C VAL A 29 -1.02 19.28 -9.84
N PRO A 30 -1.62 18.44 -10.72
CA PRO A 30 -3.04 18.51 -11.03
C PRO A 30 -3.94 18.51 -9.79
N ALA A 31 -5.08 19.21 -9.86
CA ALA A 31 -5.95 19.42 -8.69
C ALA A 31 -6.49 18.13 -8.08
N ASP A 32 -6.81 17.14 -8.92
CA ASP A 32 -7.21 15.79 -8.51
C ASP A 32 -6.09 15.06 -7.75
N THR A 33 -4.85 15.20 -8.20
CA THR A 33 -3.67 14.66 -7.53
C THR A 33 -3.36 15.41 -6.22
N ALA A 34 -3.55 16.72 -6.18
CA ALA A 34 -3.37 17.53 -4.97
C ALA A 34 -4.37 17.18 -3.86
N ALA A 35 -5.58 16.75 -4.25
CA ALA A 35 -6.66 16.39 -3.35
C ALA A 35 -6.48 15.01 -2.68
N THR A 36 -5.43 14.25 -3.03
CA THR A 36 -5.18 12.91 -2.50
C THR A 36 -3.84 12.82 -1.76
N PRO A 37 -3.73 11.98 -0.72
CA PRO A 37 -2.48 11.82 0.02
C PRO A 37 -1.41 11.09 -0.81
N LEU A 38 -0.14 11.42 -0.56
CA LEU A 38 0.98 10.59 -1.00
C LEU A 38 1.19 9.45 0.00
N LEU A 39 0.97 8.23 -0.45
CA LEU A 39 1.18 7.03 0.36
C LEU A 39 2.50 6.35 0.00
N GLN A 40 3.10 5.68 0.98
CA GLN A 40 4.29 4.86 0.80
C GLN A 40 4.07 3.50 1.47
N TRP A 41 4.47 2.45 0.76
CA TRP A 41 4.56 1.10 1.29
C TRP A 41 6.04 0.73 1.40
N VAL A 42 6.42 0.13 2.53
CA VAL A 42 7.80 -0.27 2.79
C VAL A 42 7.80 -1.66 3.41
N ASP A 43 8.61 -2.54 2.83
CA ASP A 43 8.84 -3.86 3.38
C ASP A 43 10.03 -3.89 4.33
N GLY A 44 9.91 -4.67 5.40
CA GLY A 44 10.99 -4.88 6.35
C GLY A 44 10.64 -5.92 7.41
N PHE A 45 11.55 -6.06 8.37
CA PHE A 45 11.38 -6.97 9.51
C PHE A 45 10.80 -6.21 10.70
N LEU A 46 9.72 -6.72 11.29
CA LEU A 46 9.12 -6.15 12.50
C LEU A 46 10.15 -6.09 13.65
N THR A 47 10.16 -4.98 14.38
CA THR A 47 11.01 -4.83 15.58
C THR A 47 10.29 -5.22 16.88
N ALA A 48 8.99 -5.51 16.82
CA ALA A 48 8.16 -6.03 17.90
C ALA A 48 6.91 -6.70 17.30
N PRO A 49 6.19 -7.57 18.03
CA PRO A 49 4.93 -8.14 17.55
C PRO A 49 3.88 -7.05 17.28
N ALA A 50 3.11 -7.20 16.20
CA ALA A 50 2.06 -6.25 15.82
C ALA A 50 0.90 -6.95 15.08
N ALA A 51 -0.32 -6.43 15.21
CA ALA A 51 -1.49 -6.91 14.48
C ALA A 51 -1.71 -6.14 13.18
N LEU A 52 -2.29 -6.80 12.17
CA LEU A 52 -2.71 -6.12 10.93
C LEU A 52 -3.61 -4.92 11.25
N GLY A 53 -3.30 -3.76 10.67
CA GLY A 53 -4.01 -2.50 10.90
C GLY A 53 -3.51 -1.68 12.09
N GLU A 54 -2.54 -2.17 12.87
CA GLU A 54 -1.92 -1.41 13.96
C GLU A 54 -0.64 -0.69 13.50
N GLU A 55 -0.22 0.31 14.26
CA GLU A 55 1.09 0.93 14.07
C GLU A 55 2.20 -0.07 14.41
N ALA A 56 3.19 -0.14 13.53
CA ALA A 56 4.32 -1.04 13.65
C ALA A 56 5.60 -0.34 13.20
N THR A 57 6.71 -0.72 13.84
CA THR A 57 8.06 -0.32 13.44
C THR A 57 8.76 -1.49 12.74
N ILE A 58 9.38 -1.20 11.60
CA ILE A 58 10.17 -2.17 10.83
C ILE A 58 11.61 -1.71 10.67
N ARG A 59 12.50 -2.68 10.46
CA ARG A 59 13.84 -2.47 9.93
C ARG A 59 13.93 -3.05 8.51
N THR A 60 14.25 -2.19 7.54
CA THR A 60 14.42 -2.59 6.13
C THR A 60 15.69 -3.41 5.94
N ILE A 61 15.80 -4.11 4.80
CA ILE A 61 16.97 -4.93 4.47
C ILE A 61 18.28 -4.13 4.40
N ILE A 62 18.21 -2.82 4.08
CA ILE A 62 19.35 -1.90 4.07
C ILE A 62 19.58 -1.20 5.42
N GLY A 63 18.86 -1.62 6.47
CA GLY A 63 19.11 -1.19 7.85
C GLY A 63 18.41 0.10 8.30
N ARG A 64 17.53 0.69 7.48
CA ARG A 64 16.71 1.88 7.86
C ARG A 64 15.49 1.47 8.68
N THR A 65 15.11 2.32 9.63
CA THR A 65 13.92 2.15 10.46
C THR A 65 12.76 3.00 9.92
N HIS A 66 11.58 2.39 9.80
CA HIS A 66 10.36 3.07 9.38
C HIS A 66 9.20 2.68 10.30
N THR A 67 8.26 3.61 10.50
CA THR A 67 7.02 3.38 11.25
C THR A 67 5.83 3.62 10.33
N GLY A 68 4.77 2.82 10.49
CA GLY A 68 3.55 2.93 9.71
C GLY A 68 2.54 1.88 10.13
N VAL A 69 1.41 1.80 9.44
CA VAL A 69 0.37 0.81 9.72
C VAL A 69 0.74 -0.52 9.05
N LEU A 70 0.75 -1.61 9.81
CA LEU A 70 1.00 -2.96 9.30
C LEU A 70 -0.08 -3.38 8.30
N SER A 71 0.22 -3.37 7.00
CA SER A 71 -0.74 -3.63 5.92
C SER A 71 -0.75 -5.10 5.49
N ARG A 72 0.41 -5.78 5.47
CA ARG A 72 0.54 -7.17 5.03
C ARG A 72 1.59 -7.93 5.80
N ILE A 73 1.39 -9.24 5.95
CA ILE A 73 2.37 -10.17 6.52
C ILE A 73 2.85 -11.10 5.39
N ASN A 74 4.17 -11.22 5.22
CA ASN A 74 4.80 -11.90 4.09
C ASN A 74 4.20 -11.45 2.75
N PRO A 75 4.28 -10.15 2.40
CA PRO A 75 3.74 -9.65 1.15
C PRO A 75 4.32 -10.43 -0.04
N GLY A 76 3.45 -10.75 -1.00
CA GLY A 76 3.82 -11.31 -2.30
C GLY A 76 3.34 -10.40 -3.43
N TYR A 77 3.88 -10.60 -4.63
CA TYR A 77 3.46 -9.84 -5.81
C TYR A 77 2.21 -10.45 -6.43
N SER A 78 1.16 -9.65 -6.51
CA SER A 78 0.00 -9.90 -7.36
C SER A 78 0.05 -8.86 -8.48
N HIS A 79 0.28 -9.30 -9.71
CA HIS A 79 0.17 -8.44 -10.88
C HIS A 79 -1.14 -8.75 -11.59
N SER A 80 -2.02 -7.75 -11.66
CA SER A 80 -3.26 -7.76 -12.43
C SER A 80 -3.50 -6.35 -12.98
N PHE A 81 -4.26 -6.23 -14.07
CA PHE A 81 -4.75 -4.95 -14.59
C PHE A 81 -6.09 -4.53 -13.96
N GLY A 82 -6.49 -5.21 -12.88
CA GLY A 82 -7.78 -5.03 -12.22
C GLY A 82 -8.73 -6.19 -12.53
N GLU A 83 -9.95 -6.08 -12.01
CA GLU A 83 -11.06 -6.91 -12.46
C GLU A 83 -11.47 -6.50 -13.88
N THR A 84 -12.15 -7.40 -14.58
CA THR A 84 -12.74 -7.09 -15.89
C THR A 84 -13.68 -5.88 -15.76
N VAL A 85 -13.53 -4.92 -16.67
CA VAL A 85 -14.42 -3.75 -16.79
C VAL A 85 -15.40 -4.03 -17.93
N ASP A 86 -16.65 -4.32 -17.59
CA ASP A 86 -17.68 -4.74 -18.54
C ASP A 86 -17.87 -3.71 -19.67
N GLU A 87 -17.78 -2.42 -19.34
CA GLU A 87 -17.95 -1.30 -20.29
C GLU A 87 -16.88 -1.26 -21.39
N ILE A 88 -15.72 -1.89 -21.19
CA ILE A 88 -14.63 -1.88 -22.16
C ILE A 88 -14.76 -3.04 -23.17
N LEU A 89 -15.53 -4.08 -22.83
CA LEU A 89 -15.56 -5.33 -23.60
C LEU A 89 -16.08 -5.15 -25.04
N THR A 90 -17.03 -4.24 -25.26
CA THR A 90 -17.65 -4.06 -26.58
C THR A 90 -16.91 -3.08 -27.48
N ILE A 91 -16.04 -2.23 -26.92
CA ILE A 91 -15.33 -1.15 -27.65
C ILE A 91 -14.56 -1.71 -28.85
N GLY A 92 -13.87 -2.85 -28.68
CA GLY A 92 -13.13 -3.48 -29.78
C GLY A 92 -14.02 -4.00 -30.90
N THR A 93 -15.23 -4.46 -30.59
CA THR A 93 -16.17 -5.03 -31.57
C THR A 93 -17.02 -3.98 -32.29
N GLU A 94 -17.21 -2.81 -31.68
CA GLU A 94 -18.03 -1.73 -32.23
C GLU A 94 -17.38 -1.00 -33.42
N TYR A 95 -16.05 -1.12 -33.57
CA TYR A 95 -15.26 -0.42 -34.58
C TYR A 95 -14.47 -1.35 -35.52
N GLU A 96 -14.72 -2.66 -35.49
CA GLU A 96 -14.17 -3.59 -36.48
C GLU A 96 -14.95 -3.45 -37.79
N SER A 97 -14.33 -2.84 -38.81
CA SER A 97 -14.86 -2.67 -40.17
C SER A 97 -13.82 -3.05 -41.21
#